data_AF-A0A2G1ZQY6-F1
#
_entry.id   AF-A0A2G1ZQY6-F1
#
_cell.length_a   1.000
_cell.length_b   1.000
_cell.length_c   1.000
_cell.angle_alpha   90.00
_cell.angle_beta   90.00
_cell.angle_gamma   90.00
#
_symmetry.space_group_name_H-M   'P 1'
#
loop_
_entity.id
_entity.type
_entity.pdbx_description
1 polymer ?
#
loop_
_entity_poly.entity_id
_entity_poly.type
_entity_poly.pdbx_seq_one_letter_code
_entity_poly.pdbx_strand_id
1 'polypeptide(L)'
;MALVMAVGFAAPLAAQDINFGNNDGEWASDGECDDRRFYGAGMAATVTWEYVGQDAADCQTLYEAGVIKLWDLATSVAATQCQAIDFGDDSGDYPQDGECDDRRFEGLAVAHILLPDYVRKDASDCSRLCAFGVIGLREY
;
A
#
# COMPACT_ATOMS: atom_id res chain seq x y z
N MET A 1 -38.15 26.60 35.02
CA MET A 1 -37.59 26.25 33.70
C MET A 1 -36.22 25.65 33.91
N ALA A 2 -36.12 24.32 33.94
CA ALA A 2 -34.84 23.64 33.97
C ALA A 2 -34.49 23.27 32.52
N LEU A 3 -33.45 23.90 31.98
CA LEU A 3 -32.91 23.62 30.67
C LEU A 3 -32.06 22.36 30.76
N VAL A 4 -32.54 21.24 30.20
CA VAL A 4 -31.76 20.01 30.09
C VAL A 4 -30.84 20.17 28.88
N MET A 5 -29.53 20.31 29.14
CA MET A 5 -28.50 20.22 28.10
C MET A 5 -28.36 18.77 27.67
N ALA A 6 -28.77 18.44 26.45
CA ALA A 6 -28.49 17.15 25.83
C ALA A 6 -27.02 17.13 25.39
N VAL A 7 -26.21 16.30 26.04
CA VAL A 7 -24.86 15.98 25.59
C VAL A 7 -24.99 14.99 24.43
N GLY A 8 -24.70 15.46 23.21
CA GLY A 8 -24.60 14.60 22.03
C GLY A 8 -23.36 13.73 22.14
N PHE A 9 -23.55 12.42 22.27
CA PHE A 9 -22.47 11.46 22.10
C PHE A 9 -22.09 11.44 20.60
N ALA A 10 -20.91 11.96 20.28
CA ALA A 10 -20.30 11.68 18.99
C ALA A 10 -19.98 10.18 18.96
N ALA A 11 -20.69 9.42 18.13
CA ALA A 11 -20.29 8.05 17.83
C ALA A 11 -18.89 8.09 17.19
N PRO A 12 -17.98 7.16 17.53
CA PRO A 12 -16.74 7.03 16.80
C PRO A 12 -17.08 6.79 15.32
N LEU A 13 -16.36 7.49 14.44
CA LEU A 13 -16.42 7.25 13.00
C LEU A 13 -16.19 5.74 12.80
N ALA A 14 -17.20 5.03 12.29
CA ALA A 14 -17.09 3.59 12.09
C ALA A 14 -15.85 3.30 11.24
N ALA A 15 -15.00 2.37 11.69
CA ALA A 15 -14.04 1.74 10.80
C ALA A 15 -14.84 1.24 9.60
N GLN A 16 -14.45 1.65 8.38
CA GLN A 16 -15.09 1.09 7.20
C GLN A 16 -14.74 -0.40 7.18
N ASP A 17 -15.75 -1.26 7.12
CA ASP A 17 -15.52 -2.69 6.91
C ASP A 17 -14.74 -2.85 5.60
N ILE A 18 -13.59 -3.53 5.68
CA ILE A 18 -12.74 -3.76 4.52
C ILE A 18 -13.43 -4.77 3.60
N ASN A 19 -13.66 -4.41 2.35
CA ASN A 19 -14.10 -5.37 1.34
C ASN A 19 -12.88 -6.13 0.78
N PHE A 20 -12.69 -7.35 1.27
CA PHE A 20 -11.63 -8.26 0.82
C PHE A 20 -11.90 -8.88 -0.56
N GLY A 21 -13.16 -8.87 -1.04
CA GLY A 21 -13.51 -9.39 -2.37
C GLY A 21 -13.85 -10.89 -2.39
N ASN A 22 -13.32 -11.62 -3.38
CA ASN A 22 -13.55 -13.07 -3.60
C ASN A 22 -12.22 -13.84 -3.72
N ASN A 23 -12.28 -15.14 -4.07
CA ASN A 23 -11.10 -16.01 -4.27
C ASN A 23 -11.05 -16.52 -5.72
N ASP A 24 -11.40 -15.68 -6.70
CA ASP A 24 -11.50 -16.08 -8.11
C ASP A 24 -10.20 -15.81 -8.90
N GLY A 25 -9.17 -15.24 -8.25
CA GLY A 25 -7.88 -14.90 -8.86
C GLY A 25 -6.98 -16.10 -9.13
N GLU A 26 -5.99 -15.93 -10.01
CA GLU A 26 -5.01 -16.96 -10.36
C GLU A 26 -4.20 -17.46 -9.15
N TRP A 27 -3.93 -16.56 -8.20
CA TRP A 27 -3.12 -16.81 -7.00
C TRP A 27 -3.95 -16.90 -5.72
N ALA A 28 -5.28 -16.99 -5.84
CA ALA A 28 -6.14 -17.03 -4.66
C ALA A 28 -5.91 -18.30 -3.81
N SER A 29 -5.93 -18.14 -2.49
CA SER A 29 -5.84 -19.25 -1.53
C SER A 29 -4.53 -20.07 -1.60
N ASP A 30 -3.41 -19.42 -1.90
CA ASP A 30 -2.08 -20.03 -1.97
C ASP A 30 -1.22 -19.82 -0.69
N GLY A 31 -1.73 -19.05 0.28
CA GLY A 31 -1.14 -18.80 1.58
C GLY A 31 -0.43 -17.46 1.73
N GLU A 32 -0.40 -16.63 0.68
CA GLU A 32 0.02 -15.23 0.72
C GLU A 32 -1.13 -14.30 0.30
N CYS A 33 -1.03 -13.00 0.57
CA CYS A 33 -2.01 -12.01 0.13
C CYS A 33 -1.52 -11.32 -1.14
N ASP A 34 -2.26 -11.46 -2.25
CA ASP A 34 -1.95 -10.81 -3.53
C ASP A 34 -2.54 -9.41 -3.70
N ASP A 35 -3.38 -9.00 -2.76
CA ASP A 35 -4.08 -7.73 -2.84
C ASP A 35 -3.14 -6.56 -2.53
N ARG A 36 -2.71 -5.87 -3.59
CA ARG A 36 -1.82 -4.70 -3.53
C ARG A 36 -2.29 -3.59 -2.59
N ARG A 37 -3.56 -3.53 -2.16
CA ARG A 37 -4.01 -2.55 -1.15
C ARG A 37 -3.35 -2.76 0.21
N PHE A 38 -2.82 -3.95 0.48
CA PHE A 38 -2.19 -4.31 1.75
C PHE A 38 -0.66 -4.27 1.69
N TYR A 39 -0.04 -4.26 2.86
CA TYR A 39 1.41 -4.39 3.03
C TYR A 39 1.72 -5.18 4.30
N GLY A 40 2.90 -5.82 4.35
CA GLY A 40 3.38 -6.59 5.49
C GLY A 40 3.99 -7.92 5.09
N ALA A 41 4.35 -8.73 6.10
CA ALA A 41 5.18 -9.92 5.91
C ALA A 41 4.48 -11.09 5.19
N GLY A 42 3.14 -11.07 5.11
CA GLY A 42 2.34 -12.10 4.43
C GLY A 42 1.93 -11.74 3.01
N MET A 43 2.47 -10.66 2.43
CA MET A 43 2.17 -10.26 1.06
C MET A 43 2.96 -11.07 0.04
N ALA A 44 2.35 -11.27 -1.12
CA ALA A 44 3.03 -11.76 -2.30
C ALA A 44 4.27 -10.90 -2.63
N ALA A 45 5.32 -11.57 -3.13
CA ALA A 45 6.55 -10.89 -3.51
C ALA A 45 6.31 -9.87 -4.65
N THR A 46 5.50 -10.27 -5.62
CA THR A 46 5.01 -9.43 -6.72
C THR A 46 3.57 -9.06 -6.45
N VAL A 47 3.23 -7.77 -6.53
CA VAL A 47 1.85 -7.30 -6.37
C VAL A 47 1.45 -6.42 -7.54
N THR A 48 0.21 -6.54 -7.99
CA THR A 48 -0.35 -5.82 -9.14
C THR A 48 -1.75 -5.34 -8.82
N TRP A 49 -2.20 -4.28 -9.48
CA TRP A 49 -3.60 -3.84 -9.39
C TRP A 49 -4.57 -4.85 -9.99
N GLU A 50 -4.10 -5.74 -10.86
CA GLU A 50 -4.92 -6.79 -11.47
C GLU A 50 -5.50 -7.76 -10.42
N TYR A 51 -4.76 -8.11 -9.37
CA TYR A 51 -5.18 -9.10 -8.37
C TYR A 51 -5.88 -8.51 -7.14
N VAL A 52 -6.17 -7.20 -7.15
CA VAL A 52 -6.88 -6.55 -6.04
C VAL A 52 -8.28 -7.14 -5.86
N GLY A 53 -8.59 -7.57 -4.63
CA GLY A 53 -9.87 -8.13 -4.24
C GLY A 53 -10.15 -9.54 -4.78
N GLN A 54 -9.12 -10.25 -5.25
CA GLN A 54 -9.26 -11.58 -5.85
C GLN A 54 -8.72 -12.72 -4.98
N ASP A 55 -8.14 -12.37 -3.83
CA ASP A 55 -7.58 -13.30 -2.85
C ASP A 55 -8.08 -12.96 -1.42
N ALA A 56 -9.39 -13.01 -1.25
CA ALA A 56 -10.04 -12.54 -0.04
C ALA A 56 -9.68 -13.38 1.21
N ALA A 57 -9.61 -14.71 1.08
CA ALA A 57 -9.42 -15.59 2.23
C ALA A 57 -8.06 -15.40 2.91
N ASP A 58 -6.98 -15.31 2.14
CA ASP A 58 -5.63 -15.16 2.70
C ASP A 58 -5.41 -13.73 3.19
N CYS A 59 -5.78 -12.72 2.40
CA CYS A 59 -5.72 -11.32 2.83
C CYS A 59 -6.55 -11.04 4.11
N GLN A 60 -7.76 -11.59 4.22
CA GLN A 60 -8.57 -11.45 5.44
C GLN A 60 -7.90 -12.11 6.63
N THR A 61 -7.46 -13.37 6.48
CA THR A 61 -6.81 -14.12 7.56
C THR A 61 -5.57 -13.41 8.06
N LEU A 62 -4.72 -12.91 7.15
CA LEU A 62 -3.48 -12.21 7.48
C LEU A 62 -3.74 -10.83 8.08
N TYR A 63 -4.78 -10.12 7.63
CA TYR A 63 -5.16 -8.83 8.20
C TYR A 63 -5.71 -8.98 9.62
N GLU A 64 -6.60 -9.95 9.85
CA GLU A 64 -7.16 -10.24 11.18
C GLU A 64 -6.09 -10.73 12.16
N ALA A 65 -5.07 -11.43 11.66
CA ALA A 65 -3.89 -11.82 12.44
C ALA A 65 -2.92 -10.66 12.73
N GLY A 66 -3.12 -9.47 12.11
CA GLY A 66 -2.23 -8.32 12.23
C GLY A 66 -0.89 -8.48 11.53
N VAL A 67 -0.76 -9.46 10.63
CA VAL A 67 0.46 -9.74 9.84
C VAL A 67 0.60 -8.75 8.68
N ILE A 68 -0.53 -8.35 8.09
CA ILE A 68 -0.60 -7.31 7.06
C ILE A 68 -1.52 -6.18 7.52
N LYS A 69 -1.38 -5.01 6.88
CA LYS A 69 -2.16 -3.80 7.14
C LYS A 69 -2.64 -3.20 5.83
N LEU A 70 -3.77 -2.51 5.87
CA LEU A 70 -4.23 -1.71 4.74
C LEU A 70 -3.31 -0.49 4.60
N TRP A 71 -2.81 -0.25 3.38
CA TRP A 71 -1.99 0.91 3.12
C TRP A 71 -2.84 2.18 3.01
N ASP A 72 -2.31 3.30 3.50
CA ASP A 72 -2.98 4.60 3.46
C ASP A 72 -2.00 5.67 3.01
N LEU A 73 -2.37 6.42 1.96
CA LEU A 73 -1.52 7.42 1.34
C LEU A 73 -1.16 8.54 2.31
N ALA A 74 -2.14 9.10 3.02
CA ALA A 74 -1.93 10.26 3.88
C ALA A 74 -0.95 9.93 5.02
N THR A 75 -1.14 8.77 5.65
CA THR A 75 -0.29 8.31 6.75
C THR A 75 1.10 7.90 6.25
N SER A 76 1.17 7.18 5.13
CA SER A 76 2.44 6.79 4.52
C SER A 76 3.29 8.00 4.13
N VAL A 77 2.74 8.97 3.39
CA VAL A 77 3.46 10.18 2.99
C VAL A 77 3.90 10.99 4.22
N ALA A 78 3.05 11.09 5.25
CA ALA A 78 3.41 11.81 6.49
C ALA A 78 4.55 11.14 7.27
N ALA A 79 4.63 9.81 7.24
CA ALA A 79 5.67 9.04 7.92
C ALA A 79 6.96 8.90 7.08
N THR A 80 6.87 9.03 5.76
CA THR A 80 7.99 8.82 4.83
C THR A 80 8.98 9.99 4.88
N GLN A 81 10.21 9.70 5.33
CA GLN A 81 11.31 10.67 5.32
C GLN A 81 12.11 10.56 4.02
N CYS A 82 11.61 11.14 2.93
CA CYS A 82 12.22 10.98 1.59
C CYS A 82 13.72 11.30 1.55
N GLN A 83 14.20 12.30 2.31
CA GLN A 83 15.61 12.69 2.30
C GLN A 83 16.54 11.67 2.98
N ALA A 84 15.99 10.72 3.74
CA ALA A 84 16.72 9.65 4.40
C ALA A 84 16.74 8.33 3.60
N ILE A 85 16.02 8.26 2.49
CA ILE A 85 15.89 7.03 1.70
C ILE A 85 17.05 6.92 0.72
N ASP A 86 17.68 5.74 0.70
CA ASP A 86 18.51 5.31 -0.41
C ASP A 86 17.62 4.81 -1.55
N PHE A 87 17.48 5.66 -2.58
CA PHE A 87 16.71 5.37 -3.79
C PHE A 87 17.48 4.49 -4.78
N GLY A 88 18.80 4.33 -4.63
CA GLY A 88 19.63 3.56 -5.55
C GLY A 88 20.03 4.32 -6.81
N ASP A 89 19.93 3.64 -7.96
CA ASP A 89 20.32 4.16 -9.28
C ASP A 89 19.16 4.05 -10.30
N ASP A 90 19.46 4.37 -11.56
CA ASP A 90 18.53 4.32 -12.70
C ASP A 90 18.92 3.15 -13.62
N SER A 91 18.86 1.92 -13.11
CA SER A 91 19.20 0.67 -13.81
C SER A 91 17.95 -0.16 -14.14
N GLY A 92 18.12 -1.29 -14.85
CA GLY A 92 16.99 -2.17 -15.20
C GLY A 92 16.24 -1.72 -16.46
N ASP A 93 15.00 -2.22 -16.59
CA ASP A 93 14.22 -2.14 -17.82
C ASP A 93 13.34 -0.89 -17.93
N TYR A 94 12.99 -0.28 -16.78
CA TYR A 94 12.05 0.85 -16.68
C TYR A 94 12.60 2.11 -15.96
N PRO A 95 13.91 2.41 -15.95
CA PRO A 95 14.36 3.62 -15.26
C PRO A 95 13.89 4.90 -15.99
N GLN A 96 13.51 5.92 -15.23
CA GLN A 96 13.18 7.26 -15.75
C GLN A 96 12.00 7.29 -16.74
N ASP A 97 11.02 6.39 -16.58
CA ASP A 97 9.87 6.31 -17.49
C ASP A 97 8.67 7.17 -17.05
N GLY A 98 8.78 7.83 -15.89
CA GLY A 98 7.79 8.71 -15.31
C GLY A 98 6.99 8.10 -14.16
N GLU A 99 7.09 6.79 -13.94
CA GLU A 99 6.54 6.05 -12.81
C GLU A 99 7.65 5.69 -11.82
N CYS A 100 7.31 5.32 -10.58
CA CYS A 100 8.25 4.70 -9.64
C CYS A 100 8.06 3.18 -9.65
N ASP A 101 9.07 2.42 -10.09
CA ASP A 101 9.02 0.95 -10.17
C ASP A 101 9.42 0.23 -8.88
N ASP A 102 9.91 0.99 -7.89
CA ASP A 102 10.40 0.42 -6.66
C ASP A 102 9.26 -0.02 -5.74
N ARG A 103 9.09 -1.35 -5.57
CA ARG A 103 8.03 -1.94 -4.73
C ARG A 103 8.03 -1.49 -3.28
N ARG A 104 9.10 -0.85 -2.79
CA ARG A 104 9.10 -0.26 -1.44
C ARG A 104 8.10 0.89 -1.32
N PHE A 105 7.67 1.47 -2.43
CA PHE A 105 6.74 2.59 -2.49
C PHE A 105 5.34 2.18 -2.93
N GLU A 106 4.38 3.04 -2.58
CA GLU A 106 3.02 3.04 -3.11
C GLU A 106 2.54 4.49 -3.22
N GLY A 107 1.56 4.72 -4.08
CA GLY A 107 0.94 6.03 -4.27
C GLY A 107 0.64 6.34 -5.73
N LEU A 108 0.53 7.63 -6.03
CA LEU A 108 0.26 8.07 -7.39
C LEU A 108 1.54 7.97 -8.22
N ALA A 109 1.41 7.53 -9.48
CA ALA A 109 2.52 7.30 -10.39
C ALA A 109 3.55 6.27 -9.87
N VAL A 110 3.11 5.28 -9.09
CA VAL A 110 3.86 4.04 -8.87
C VAL A 110 3.43 3.04 -9.93
N ALA A 111 4.39 2.30 -10.50
CA ALA A 111 4.16 1.37 -11.60
C ALA A 111 3.00 0.41 -11.34
N HIS A 112 2.32 -0.06 -12.39
CA HIS A 112 1.13 -0.92 -12.26
C HIS A 112 1.42 -2.29 -11.62
N ILE A 113 2.62 -2.82 -11.84
CA ILE A 113 3.10 -4.09 -11.30
C ILE A 113 4.36 -3.81 -10.51
N LEU A 114 4.43 -4.29 -9.28
CA LEU A 114 5.57 -4.09 -8.40
C LEU A 114 6.30 -5.41 -8.22
N LEU A 115 7.55 -5.48 -8.70
CA LEU A 115 8.39 -6.66 -8.64
C LEU A 115 9.58 -6.44 -7.69
N PRO A 116 10.08 -7.49 -7.01
CA PRO A 116 11.32 -7.42 -6.21
C PRO A 116 12.54 -6.96 -7.00
N ASP A 117 12.59 -7.28 -8.29
CA ASP A 117 13.73 -7.02 -9.15
C ASP A 117 13.94 -5.52 -9.44
N TYR A 118 12.95 -4.65 -9.21
CA TYR A 118 13.05 -3.20 -9.46
C TYR A 118 13.31 -2.37 -8.21
N VAL A 119 13.56 -3.01 -7.06
CA VAL A 119 14.00 -2.30 -5.86
C VAL A 119 15.31 -1.56 -6.13
N ARG A 120 15.32 -0.24 -5.85
CA ARG A 120 16.46 0.67 -6.00
C ARG A 120 17.00 0.86 -7.42
N LYS A 121 16.14 0.63 -8.42
CA LYS A 121 16.54 0.69 -9.83
C LYS A 121 15.95 1.87 -10.61
N ASP A 122 15.02 2.60 -10.01
CA ASP A 122 14.40 3.77 -10.62
C ASP A 122 14.46 4.99 -9.66
N ALA A 123 15.69 5.37 -9.34
CA ALA A 123 15.95 6.35 -8.29
C ALA A 123 15.45 7.76 -8.65
N SER A 124 15.60 8.17 -9.92
CA SER A 124 15.24 9.51 -10.38
C SER A 124 13.75 9.78 -10.26
N ASP A 125 12.89 8.84 -10.66
CA ASP A 125 11.44 9.03 -10.56
C ASP A 125 10.92 8.80 -9.15
N CYS A 126 11.34 7.73 -8.47
CA CYS A 126 10.95 7.49 -7.09
C CYS A 126 11.35 8.66 -6.16
N SER A 127 12.57 9.21 -6.28
CA SER A 127 13.00 10.33 -5.45
C SER A 127 12.22 11.61 -5.73
N ARG A 128 11.96 11.91 -7.01
CA ARG A 128 11.17 13.07 -7.46
C ARG A 128 9.72 12.98 -6.96
N LEU A 129 9.09 11.82 -7.13
CA LEU A 129 7.70 11.58 -6.72
C LEU A 129 7.55 11.57 -5.20
N CYS A 130 8.51 11.01 -4.47
CA CYS A 130 8.52 11.06 -3.00
C CYS A 130 8.64 12.52 -2.52
N ALA A 131 9.58 13.29 -3.08
CA ALA A 131 9.75 14.71 -2.75
C ALA A 131 8.51 15.55 -3.09
N PHE A 132 7.75 15.17 -4.12
CA PHE A 132 6.49 15.80 -4.47
C PHE A 132 5.34 15.44 -3.52
N GLY A 133 5.51 14.40 -2.68
CA GLY A 133 4.55 13.98 -1.67
C GLY A 133 3.37 13.19 -2.22
N VAL A 134 3.57 12.49 -3.34
CA VAL A 134 2.52 11.68 -3.99
C VAL A 134 2.74 10.18 -3.88
N ILE A 135 3.93 9.77 -3.45
CA ILE A 135 4.24 8.39 -3.06
C ILE A 135 4.85 8.38 -1.66
N GLY A 136 4.71 7.26 -0.97
CA GLY A 136 5.34 7.00 0.32
C GLY A 136 5.73 5.54 0.45
N LEU A 137 6.49 5.21 1.49
CA LEU A 137 6.86 3.82 1.75
C LEU A 137 5.63 2.98 2.07
N ARG A 138 5.62 1.74 1.58
CA ARG A 138 4.59 0.75 1.95
C ARG A 138 4.63 0.44 3.43
N GLU A 139 5.84 0.23 3.95
CA GLU A 139 6.10 0.00 5.37
C GLU A 139 6.51 1.29 6.06
N TYR A 140 5.70 1.75 7.02
CA TYR A 140 5.90 3.00 7.75
C TYR A 140 5.46 2.89 9.22
#